data_AF-A0A7S0GAN3-F1
#
_entry.id   AF-A0A7S0GAN3-F1
#
_cell.length_a   1.000
_cell.length_b   1.000
_cell.length_c   1.000
_cell.angle_alpha   90.00
_cell.angle_beta   90.00
_cell.angle_gamma   90.00
#
_symmetry.space_group_name_H-M   'P 1'
#
loop_
_entity.id
_entity.type
_entity.pdbx_description
1 polymer ?
#
loop_
_entity_poly.entity_id
_entity_poly.type
_entity_poly.pdbx_seq_one_letter_code
_entity_poly.pdbx_strand_id
1 'polypeptide(L)'
;ADATLIAKCYANQAIQTCNSKQRERLRSIPRHDASSVPFVKVSKSTPHIRNYRGGKRKIRLGYISPDFTGVHPLAFLMQDVFRLHNTNDFELFIYSLSNNEDDSPEVSKIKNATHNWKVFQ
;
A
#
# COMPACT_ATOMS: atom_id res chain seq x y z
N ALA A 1 -22.09 6.07 -15.91
CA ALA A 1 -20.66 6.00 -16.29
C ALA A 1 -20.15 4.62 -15.94
N ASP A 2 -19.49 3.93 -16.88
CA ASP A 2 -18.94 2.59 -16.66
C ASP A 2 -17.78 2.65 -15.67
N ALA A 3 -17.87 1.91 -14.56
CA ALA A 3 -16.83 1.86 -13.52
C ALA A 3 -15.45 1.50 -14.10
N THR A 4 -15.44 0.70 -15.18
CA THR A 4 -14.23 0.36 -15.93
C THR A 4 -13.53 1.57 -16.52
N LEU A 5 -14.28 2.55 -17.02
CA LEU A 5 -13.74 3.75 -17.65
C LEU A 5 -13.11 4.67 -16.61
N ILE A 6 -13.74 4.79 -15.45
CA ILE A 6 -13.24 5.57 -14.31
C ILE A 6 -11.93 4.95 -13.80
N ALA A 7 -11.91 3.62 -13.60
CA ALA A 7 -10.71 2.90 -13.17
C ALA A 7 -9.55 3.03 -14.18
N LYS A 8 -9.82 2.92 -15.49
CA LYS A 8 -8.81 3.14 -16.54
C LYS A 8 -8.25 4.56 -16.53
N CYS A 9 -9.11 5.56 -16.36
CA CYS A 9 -8.70 6.96 -16.30
C CYS A 9 -7.75 7.20 -15.12
N TYR A 10 -8.13 6.71 -13.94
CA TYR A 10 -7.32 6.82 -12.74
C TYR A 10 -5.98 6.09 -12.84
N ALA A 11 -5.95 4.89 -13.42
CA ALA A 11 -4.70 4.16 -13.63
C ALA A 11 -3.74 4.93 -14.53
N ASN A 12 -4.25 5.49 -15.65
CA ASN A 12 -3.45 6.28 -16.57
C ASN A 12 -2.93 7.57 -15.91
N GLN A 13 -3.77 8.24 -15.11
CA GLN A 13 -3.38 9.46 -14.40
C GLN A 13 -2.32 9.20 -13.34
N ALA A 14 -2.45 8.11 -12.56
CA ALA A 14 -1.45 7.70 -11.57
C ALA A 14 -0.09 7.39 -12.21
N ILE A 15 -0.08 6.65 -13.34
CA ILE A 15 1.13 6.34 -14.12
C ILE A 15 1.77 7.64 -14.65
N GLN A 16 0.96 8.60 -15.11
CA GLN A 16 1.47 9.90 -15.58
C GLN A 16 2.08 10.73 -14.44
N THR A 17 1.47 10.75 -13.25
CA THR A 17 1.99 11.49 -12.09
C THR A 17 3.29 10.91 -11.52
N CYS A 18 3.48 9.60 -11.56
CA CYS A 18 4.75 8.97 -11.17
C CYS A 18 5.87 9.30 -12.17
N ASN A 19 5.55 9.34 -13.47
CA ASN A 19 6.54 9.60 -14.52
C ASN A 19 7.07 11.03 -14.56
N SER A 20 6.26 12.05 -14.25
CA SER A 20 6.69 13.46 -14.31
C SER A 20 7.61 13.83 -13.14
N LYS A 21 7.24 13.49 -11.91
CA LYS A 21 8.01 13.83 -10.70
C LYS A 21 9.29 13.01 -10.54
N GLN A 22 9.30 11.73 -10.94
CA GLN A 22 10.52 10.90 -10.86
C GLN A 22 11.51 11.23 -11.99
N ARG A 23 11.07 11.53 -13.22
CA ARG A 23 12.00 11.85 -14.33
C ARG A 23 12.79 13.13 -14.10
N GLU A 24 12.16 14.16 -13.54
CA GLU A 24 12.83 15.44 -13.29
C GLU A 24 13.89 15.30 -12.19
N ARG A 25 13.57 14.54 -11.13
CA ARG A 25 14.51 14.17 -10.05
C ARG A 25 15.62 13.23 -10.50
N LEU A 26 15.35 12.33 -11.45
CA LEU A 26 16.34 11.41 -12.05
C LEU A 26 17.30 12.12 -13.02
N ARG A 27 16.90 13.26 -13.60
CA ARG A 27 17.74 14.07 -14.50
C ARG A 27 18.77 14.93 -13.75
N SER A 28 18.47 15.32 -12.51
CA SER A 28 19.39 16.10 -11.66
C SER A 28 20.37 15.25 -10.86
N ILE A 29 20.21 13.93 -10.83
CA ILE A 29 21.16 13.02 -10.17
C ILE A 29 22.33 12.79 -11.14
N PRO A 30 23.58 13.10 -10.76
CA PRO A 30 24.75 12.74 -11.54
C PRO A 30 24.72 11.24 -11.83
N ARG A 31 24.76 10.85 -13.10
CA ARG A 31 24.92 9.44 -13.49
C ARG A 31 26.34 9.02 -13.07
N HIS A 32 26.48 8.53 -11.84
CA HIS A 32 27.67 7.80 -11.45
C HIS A 32 27.79 6.58 -12.37
N ASP A 33 29.00 6.31 -12.86
CA ASP A 33 29.29 5.13 -13.66
C ASP A 33 28.78 3.90 -12.92
N ALA A 34 27.96 3.08 -13.58
CA ALA A 34 27.39 1.86 -13.01
C ALA A 34 28.48 0.88 -12.53
N SER A 35 29.73 1.05 -12.96
CA SER A 35 30.90 0.32 -12.46
C SER A 35 31.31 0.68 -11.02
N SER A 36 30.91 1.87 -10.53
CA SER A 36 31.34 2.43 -9.24
C SER A 36 30.36 2.19 -8.09
N VAL A 37 29.13 1.76 -8.38
CA VAL A 37 28.19 1.32 -7.34
C VAL A 37 28.58 -0.08 -6.87
N PRO A 38 28.93 -0.30 -5.59
CA PRO A 38 29.16 -1.64 -5.11
C PRO A 38 27.86 -2.40 -5.27
N PHE A 39 27.87 -3.46 -6.08
CA PHE A 39 26.78 -4.41 -6.13
C PHE A 39 26.64 -5.03 -4.74
N VAL A 40 25.73 -4.47 -3.94
CA VAL A 40 25.37 -5.06 -2.66
C VAL A 40 24.68 -6.36 -3.01
N LYS A 41 25.42 -7.46 -2.83
CA LYS A 41 24.87 -8.81 -2.84
C LYS A 41 23.87 -8.85 -1.69
N VAL A 42 22.60 -8.58 -1.99
CA VAL A 42 21.51 -8.80 -1.05
C VAL A 42 21.60 -10.27 -0.70
N SER A 43 22.10 -10.58 0.49
CA SER A 43 22.06 -11.94 0.99
C SER A 43 20.59 -12.30 0.98
N LYS A 44 20.23 -13.37 0.27
CA LYS A 44 18.91 -13.95 0.40
C LYS A 44 18.85 -14.47 1.84
N SER A 45 18.55 -13.61 2.80
CA SER A 45 17.93 -14.03 4.04
C SER A 45 16.59 -14.59 3.60
N THR A 46 16.58 -15.87 3.26
CA THR A 46 15.35 -16.64 3.15
C THR A 46 14.56 -16.25 4.38
N PRO A 47 13.38 -15.62 4.23
CA PRO A 47 12.57 -15.32 5.40
C PRO A 47 12.43 -16.66 6.09
N HIS A 48 12.86 -16.72 7.34
CA HIS A 48 12.74 -17.91 8.14
C HIS A 48 11.23 -18.18 8.21
N ILE A 49 10.72 -19.04 7.33
CA ILE A 49 9.34 -19.48 7.36
C ILE A 49 9.25 -20.25 8.66
N ARG A 50 8.84 -19.55 9.72
CA ARG A 50 8.56 -20.14 11.01
C ARG A 50 7.64 -21.29 10.73
N ASN A 51 8.08 -22.51 11.05
CA ASN A 51 7.24 -23.69 11.08
C ASN A 51 5.95 -23.28 11.80
N TYR A 52 4.83 -23.21 11.07
CA TYR A 52 3.51 -22.92 11.62
C TYR A 52 3.19 -24.07 12.58
N ARG A 53 3.60 -23.92 13.84
CA ARG A 53 3.35 -24.89 14.92
C ARG A 53 1.85 -24.93 15.15
N GLY A 54 1.18 -25.86 14.47
CA GLY A 54 0.04 -26.70 14.89
C GLY A 54 -1.17 -26.08 15.60
N GLY A 55 -1.27 -24.76 15.70
CA GLY A 55 -2.42 -24.07 16.29
C GLY A 55 -3.11 -23.20 15.25
N LYS A 56 -4.45 -23.21 15.24
CA LYS A 56 -5.27 -22.26 14.48
C LYS A 56 -5.03 -20.84 15.01
N ARG A 57 -3.94 -20.20 14.59
CA ARG A 57 -3.65 -18.79 14.88
C ARG A 57 -4.15 -17.95 13.71
N LYS A 58 -4.77 -16.82 14.03
CA LYS A 58 -5.20 -15.84 13.02
C LYS A 58 -4.01 -15.39 12.18
N ILE A 59 -4.21 -15.29 10.87
CA ILE A 59 -3.24 -14.75 9.93
C ILE A 59 -3.29 -13.22 10.04
N ARG A 60 -2.12 -12.61 10.28
CA ARG A 60 -2.01 -11.15 10.37
C ARG A 60 -1.74 -10.57 8.98
N LEU A 61 -2.59 -9.67 8.52
CA LEU A 61 -2.47 -9.00 7.22
C LEU A 61 -2.10 -7.54 7.43
N GLY A 62 -0.99 -7.11 6.83
CA GLY A 62 -0.50 -5.74 6.88
C GLY A 62 -0.67 -5.04 5.54
N TYR A 63 -1.51 -4.02 5.46
CA TYR A 63 -1.67 -3.17 4.27
C TYR A 63 -0.94 -1.85 4.49
N ILE A 64 -0.04 -1.49 3.56
CA ILE A 64 0.76 -0.26 3.64
C ILE A 64 0.50 0.53 2.36
N SER A 65 0.02 1.76 2.48
CA SER A 65 -0.21 2.62 1.31
C SER A 65 -0.27 4.10 1.71
N PRO A 66 0.22 5.04 0.88
CA PRO A 66 -0.06 6.46 1.04
C PRO A 66 -1.49 6.84 0.62
N ASP A 67 -2.16 5.92 -0.06
CA ASP A 67 -3.36 6.21 -0.84
C ASP A 67 -4.68 5.87 -0.12
N PHE A 68 -4.64 5.75 1.21
CA PHE A 68 -5.85 5.60 2.03
C PHE A 68 -6.50 6.97 2.29
N THR A 69 -6.94 7.63 1.23
CA THR A 69 -7.59 8.94 1.24
C THR A 69 -8.88 8.91 0.43
N GLY A 70 -9.85 9.74 0.78
CA GLY A 70 -11.17 9.82 0.12
C GLY A 70 -11.13 10.35 -1.31
N VAL A 71 -9.98 10.84 -1.76
CA VAL A 71 -9.76 11.27 -3.15
C VAL A 71 -9.13 10.18 -4.01
N HIS A 72 -8.60 9.11 -3.40
CA HIS A 72 -7.84 8.09 -4.12
C HIS A 72 -8.67 6.81 -4.40
N PRO A 73 -8.66 6.29 -5.64
CA PRO A 73 -9.42 5.09 -6.04
C PRO A 73 -9.20 3.85 -5.19
N LEU A 74 -7.99 3.67 -4.66
CA LEU A 74 -7.66 2.57 -3.75
C LEU A 74 -8.64 2.51 -2.59
N ALA A 75 -8.96 3.65 -1.96
CA ALA A 75 -9.88 3.68 -0.84
C ALA A 75 -11.28 3.25 -1.27
N PHE A 76 -11.77 3.76 -2.42
CA PHE A 76 -13.06 3.36 -2.99
C PHE A 76 -13.16 1.87 -3.32
N LEU A 77 -12.08 1.28 -3.84
CA LEU A 77 -12.04 -0.14 -4.25
C LEU A 77 -11.87 -1.08 -3.05
N MET A 78 -11.03 -0.71 -2.09
CA MET A 78 -10.60 -1.61 -1.01
C MET A 78 -11.44 -1.51 0.26
N GLN A 79 -12.19 -0.42 0.46
CA GLN A 79 -13.04 -0.22 1.65
C GLN A 79 -13.93 -1.42 1.97
N ASP A 80 -14.52 -2.06 0.95
CA ASP A 80 -15.41 -3.21 1.13
C ASP A 80 -14.63 -4.51 1.30
N VAL A 81 -13.47 -4.63 0.64
CA VAL A 81 -12.59 -5.79 0.76
C VAL A 81 -12.14 -5.96 2.21
N PHE A 82 -11.76 -4.87 2.90
CA PHE A 82 -11.38 -4.95 4.31
C PHE A 82 -12.52 -5.47 5.20
N ARG A 83 -13.77 -5.05 4.92
CA ARG A 83 -14.95 -5.51 5.67
C ARG A 83 -15.26 -6.99 5.46
N LEU A 84 -14.92 -7.54 4.30
CA LEU A 84 -15.21 -8.93 3.94
C LEU A 84 -14.22 -9.95 4.50
N HIS A 85 -13.15 -9.50 5.17
CA HIS A 85 -12.22 -10.43 5.81
C HIS A 85 -12.88 -11.12 7.01
N ASN A 86 -12.79 -12.45 7.05
CA ASN A 86 -13.26 -13.21 8.20
C ASN A 86 -12.38 -12.91 9.42
N THR A 87 -12.95 -12.24 10.43
CA THR A 87 -12.24 -11.85 11.66
C THR A 87 -11.79 -13.05 12.49
N ASN A 88 -12.35 -14.25 12.27
CA ASN A 88 -11.91 -15.48 12.93
C ASN A 88 -10.60 -16.03 12.35
N ASP A 89 -10.33 -15.77 11.08
CA ASP A 89 -9.16 -16.28 10.37
C ASP A 89 -8.09 -15.20 10.20
N PHE A 90 -8.50 -13.93 10.12
CA PHE A 90 -7.62 -12.80 9.78
C PHE A 90 -7.67 -11.67 10.83
N GLU A 91 -6.52 -11.06 11.04
CA GLU A 91 -6.35 -9.85 11.86
C GLU A 91 -5.70 -8.77 10.97
N LEU A 92 -6.40 -7.64 10.78
CA LEU A 92 -6.00 -6.59 9.82
C LEU A 92 -5.26 -5.44 10.52
N PHE A 93 -4.11 -5.09 9.94
CA PHE A 93 -3.29 -3.95 10.30
C PHE A 93 -3.14 -3.07 9.07
N ILE A 94 -3.59 -1.82 9.16
CA ILE A 94 -3.50 -0.85 8.07
C ILE A 94 -2.57 0.29 8.48
N TYR A 95 -1.60 0.57 7.62
CA TYR A 95 -0.60 1.61 7.78
C TYR A 95 -0.81 2.66 6.69
N SER A 96 -1.31 3.82 7.08
CA SER A 96 -1.41 4.98 6.20
C SER A 96 -0.10 5.75 6.21
N LEU A 97 0.43 6.04 5.03
CA LEU A 97 1.57 6.95 4.84
C LEU A 97 1.13 8.39 4.54
N SER A 98 -0.18 8.67 4.54
CA SER A 98 -0.70 10.03 4.40
C SER A 98 -0.67 10.73 5.76
N ASN A 99 -0.02 11.89 5.81
CA ASN A 99 0.07 12.73 7.01
C ASN A 99 -1.23 13.50 7.31
N ASN A 100 -2.20 13.47 6.39
CA ASN A 100 -3.45 14.19 6.52
C ASN A 100 -4.51 13.29 7.17
N GLU A 101 -5.09 13.75 8.26
CA GLU A 101 -6.31 13.15 8.79
C GLU A 101 -7.44 13.37 7.80
N ASP A 102 -7.97 12.26 7.30
CA ASP A 102 -9.05 12.23 6.32
C ASP A 102 -10.26 11.53 6.95
N ASP A 103 -11.38 12.26 6.98
CA ASP A 103 -12.67 11.83 7.53
C ASP A 103 -13.73 11.61 6.43
N SER A 104 -13.27 11.42 5.19
CA SER A 104 -14.12 10.94 4.10
C SER A 104 -14.78 9.60 4.44
N PRO A 105 -15.98 9.33 3.90
CA PRO A 105 -16.72 8.13 4.22
C PRO A 105 -15.96 6.83 3.85
N GLU A 106 -15.13 6.87 2.81
CA GLU A 106 -14.28 5.76 2.41
C GLU A 106 -13.25 5.44 3.49
N VAL A 107 -12.55 6.46 3.99
CA VAL A 107 -11.54 6.30 5.04
C VAL A 107 -12.18 5.87 6.35
N SER A 108 -13.36 6.41 6.70
CA SER A 108 -14.12 5.95 7.87
C SER A 108 -14.51 4.47 7.78
N LYS A 109 -14.95 3.99 6.61
CA LYS A 109 -15.24 2.56 6.40
C LYS A 109 -14.00 1.69 6.57
N ILE A 110 -12.85 2.14 6.05
CA ILE A 110 -11.57 1.43 6.20
C ILE A 110 -11.15 1.39 7.68
N LYS A 111 -11.22 2.53 8.38
CA LYS A 111 -10.93 2.65 9.82
C LYS A 111 -11.83 1.72 10.65
N ASN A 112 -13.11 1.61 10.31
CA ASN A 112 -14.06 0.73 11.02
C ASN A 112 -13.86 -0.76 10.72
N ALA A 113 -13.33 -1.12 9.53
CA ALA A 113 -13.09 -2.50 9.15
C ALA A 113 -11.75 -3.06 9.66
N THR A 114 -10.79 -2.20 10.00
CA THR A 114 -9.48 -2.63 10.49
C THR A 114 -9.47 -2.86 12.00
N HIS A 115 -8.62 -3.78 12.45
CA HIS A 115 -8.39 -3.98 13.89
C HIS A 115 -7.38 -2.97 14.43
N ASN A 116 -6.44 -2.55 13.59
CA ASN A 116 -5.43 -1.56 13.95
C ASN A 116 -5.18 -0.62 12.78
N TRP A 117 -5.32 0.68 13.05
CA TRP A 117 -4.97 1.75 12.12
C TRP A 117 -3.77 2.51 12.67
N LYS A 118 -2.72 2.64 11.86
CA LYS A 118 -1.54 3.45 12.21
C LYS A 118 -1.22 4.41 11.08
N VAL A 119 -0.91 5.64 11.47
CA VAL A 119 -0.33 6.64 10.57
C VAL A 119 1.18 6.63 10.81
N PHE A 120 1.96 6.48 9.75
CA PHE A 120 3.41 6.69 9.82
C PHE A 120 3.67 8.20 9.78
N GLN A 121 4.17 8.74 10.89
CA GLN A 121 4.63 10.13 11.04
C GLN A 121 6.14 10.22 10.82
#